data_AF-A0A7V3LEG4-F1
#
_entry.id   AF-A0A7V3LEG4-F1
#
_cell.length_a   1.000
_cell.length_b   1.000
_cell.length_c   1.000
_cell.angle_alpha   90.00
_cell.angle_beta   90.00
_cell.angle_gamma   90.00
#
_symmetry.space_group_name_H-M   'P 1'
#
loop_
_entity.id
_entity.type
_entity.pdbx_description
1 polymer ?
#
loop_
_entity_poly.entity_id
_entity_poly.type
_entity_poly.pdbx_seq_one_letter_code
_entity_poly.pdbx_strand_id
1 'polypeptide(L)'
;MQNTKTMPQMKIPAVFETSLNGVDLSFANIHEYERTKHVHRLHPYLGKFIPQLVEVFLKHYFKKGDFILDPFMGSGTTLIEAN
;
A
#
# COMPACT_ATOMS: atom_id res chain seq x y z
N MET A 1 -2.06 32.79 39.06
CA MET A 1 -1.54 31.47 38.67
C MET A 1 -2.32 31.02 37.44
N GLN A 2 -1.72 31.08 36.26
CA GLN A 2 -2.38 30.71 35.00
C GLN A 2 -2.31 29.19 34.82
N ASN A 3 -3.47 28.56 34.66
CA ASN A 3 -3.62 27.12 34.43
C ASN A 3 -3.22 26.82 32.98
N THR A 4 -2.01 26.29 32.76
CA THR A 4 -1.56 25.82 31.45
C THR A 4 -2.25 24.51 31.14
N LYS A 5 -3.30 24.53 30.30
CA LYS A 5 -3.82 23.32 29.67
C LYS A 5 -2.69 22.73 28.80
N THR A 6 -2.07 21.66 29.27
CA THR A 6 -1.09 20.89 28.50
C THR A 6 -1.75 20.38 27.23
N MET A 7 -1.17 20.70 26.07
CA MET A 7 -1.65 20.19 24.78
C MET A 7 -1.61 18.65 24.79
N PRO A 8 -2.64 17.97 24.22
CA PRO A 8 -2.64 16.52 24.15
C PRO A 8 -1.44 16.07 23.34
N GLN A 9 -0.55 15.31 23.98
CA GLN A 9 0.64 14.79 23.36
C GLN A 9 0.23 13.71 22.35
N MET A 10 0.36 14.01 21.06
CA MET A 10 0.16 13.04 19.99
C MET A 10 1.21 11.94 20.15
N LYS A 11 0.79 10.77 20.65
CA LYS A 11 1.66 9.60 20.77
C LYS A 11 1.89 9.06 19.36
N ILE A 12 3.01 9.42 18.76
CA ILE A 12 3.49 8.78 17.53
C ILE A 12 3.84 7.34 17.93
N PRO A 13 3.16 6.32 17.38
CA PRO A 13 3.47 4.94 17.72
C PRO A 13 4.91 4.62 17.33
N ALA A 14 5.63 3.96 18.24
CA ALA A 14 7.09 3.81 18.19
C ALA A 14 7.60 2.91 17.05
N VAL A 15 6.73 2.24 16.30
CA VAL A 15 7.06 1.45 15.12
C VAL A 15 5.86 1.58 14.18
N PHE A 16 6.08 2.03 12.95
CA PHE A 16 5.08 1.87 11.90
C PHE A 16 4.80 0.37 11.77
N GLU A 17 3.63 -0.08 12.21
CA GLU A 17 3.20 -1.46 12.06
C GLU A 17 3.24 -1.77 10.54
N THR A 18 4.28 -2.48 10.10
CA THR A 18 4.55 -2.74 8.67
C THR A 18 3.74 -3.94 8.16
N SER A 19 2.68 -4.28 8.89
CA SER A 19 1.82 -5.41 8.60
C SER A 19 0.36 -5.01 8.61
N LEU A 20 -0.41 -5.52 7.64
CA LEU A 20 -1.86 -5.38 7.61
C LEU A 20 -2.50 -6.76 7.66
N ASN A 21 -3.37 -7.00 8.65
CA ASN A 21 -4.01 -8.31 8.88
C ASN A 21 -3.02 -9.48 8.93
N GLY A 22 -1.83 -9.28 9.51
CA GLY A 22 -0.78 -10.31 9.61
C GLY A 22 0.03 -10.51 8.32
N VAL A 23 -0.19 -9.73 7.27
CA VAL A 23 0.64 -9.71 6.06
C VAL A 23 1.74 -8.66 6.20
N ASP A 24 3.02 -9.08 6.12
CA ASP A 24 4.17 -8.18 6.05
C ASP A 24 4.20 -7.42 4.72
N LEU A 25 3.99 -6.11 4.77
CA LEU A 25 3.91 -5.22 3.60
C LEU A 25 5.28 -4.89 3.00
N SER A 26 6.38 -5.28 3.64
CA SER A 26 7.72 -5.10 3.08
C SER A 26 7.97 -6.04 1.89
N PHE A 27 7.29 -7.20 1.88
CA PHE A 27 7.52 -8.30 0.95
C PHE A 27 9.01 -8.66 0.80
N ALA A 28 9.82 -8.42 1.83
CA ALA A 28 11.28 -8.60 1.80
C ALA A 28 11.69 -10.05 1.50
N ASN A 29 10.82 -11.02 1.87
CA ASN A 29 11.04 -12.45 1.66
C ASN A 29 10.48 -12.97 0.33
N ILE A 30 9.92 -12.13 -0.54
CA ILE A 30 9.37 -12.55 -1.85
C ILE A 30 10.34 -12.24 -2.98
N HIS A 31 10.69 -13.26 -3.76
CA HIS A 31 11.61 -13.10 -4.89
C HIS A 31 11.01 -12.23 -6.01
N GLU A 32 11.85 -11.49 -6.74
CA GLU A 32 11.39 -10.55 -7.78
C GLU A 32 10.55 -11.22 -8.89
N TYR A 33 10.90 -12.46 -9.25
CA TYR A 33 10.17 -13.23 -10.26
C TYR A 33 8.75 -13.59 -9.79
N GLU A 34 8.52 -13.73 -8.48
CA GLU A 34 7.21 -13.97 -7.87
C GLU A 34 6.42 -12.67 -7.71
N ARG A 35 7.13 -11.56 -7.49
CA ARG A 35 6.55 -10.21 -7.41
C ARG A 35 5.99 -9.73 -8.76
N THR A 36 6.51 -10.21 -9.88
CA THR A 36 6.21 -9.58 -11.19
C THR A 36 5.35 -10.48 -12.08
N LYS A 37 4.02 -10.31 -12.04
CA LYS A 37 3.14 -10.91 -13.07
C LYS A 37 3.49 -10.30 -14.44
N HIS A 38 3.44 -11.11 -15.51
CA HIS A 38 3.90 -10.75 -16.87
C HIS A 38 3.32 -9.42 -17.39
N VAL A 39 2.08 -9.11 -17.03
CA VAL A 39 1.38 -7.87 -17.43
C VAL A 39 2.01 -6.59 -16.85
N HIS A 40 2.66 -6.67 -15.69
CA HIS A 40 3.31 -5.51 -15.04
C HIS A 40 4.69 -5.18 -15.63
N ARG A 41 5.09 -5.83 -16.73
CA ARG A 41 6.34 -5.56 -17.48
C ARG A 41 6.11 -4.81 -18.79
N LEU A 42 4.87 -4.45 -19.11
CA LEU A 42 4.51 -3.81 -20.37
C LEU A 42 5.27 -2.47 -20.59
N HIS A 43 5.55 -1.72 -19.52
CA HIS A 43 6.34 -0.49 -19.57
C HIS A 43 7.23 -0.34 -18.33
N PRO A 44 8.54 -0.04 -18.48
CA PRO A 44 9.43 0.18 -17.34
C PRO A 44 9.06 1.47 -16.60
N TYR A 45 8.83 1.37 -15.29
CA TYR A 45 8.60 2.52 -14.42
C TYR A 45 9.41 2.33 -13.13
N LEU A 46 10.35 3.24 -12.87
CA LEU A 46 11.34 3.10 -11.80
C LEU A 46 10.71 3.14 -10.39
N GLY A 47 9.57 3.82 -10.24
CA GLY A 47 8.83 3.93 -8.99
C GLY A 47 7.68 2.93 -8.83
N LYS A 48 7.69 1.82 -9.56
CA LYS A 48 6.59 0.83 -9.53
C LYS A 48 6.54 0.08 -8.20
N PHE A 49 5.39 0.04 -7.55
CA PHE A 49 5.16 -0.82 -6.38
C PHE A 49 4.90 -2.29 -6.75
N ILE A 50 5.10 -3.18 -5.79
CA ILE A 50 4.87 -4.62 -5.91
C ILE A 50 3.36 -4.88 -6.01
N PRO A 51 2.86 -5.63 -7.01
CA PRO A 51 1.42 -5.90 -7.19
C PRO A 51 0.73 -6.48 -5.94
N GLN A 52 1.41 -7.36 -5.21
CA GLN A 52 0.90 -7.96 -3.98
C GLN A 52 0.57 -6.91 -2.90
N LEU A 53 1.29 -5.78 -2.87
CA LEU A 53 0.98 -4.69 -1.95
C LEU A 53 -0.41 -4.11 -2.25
N VAL A 54 -0.71 -3.90 -3.53
CA VAL A 54 -2.03 -3.43 -3.97
C VAL A 54 -3.11 -4.43 -3.61
N GLU A 55 -2.89 -5.72 -3.85
CA GLU A 55 -3.88 -6.76 -3.53
C GLU A 55 -4.28 -6.75 -2.05
N VAL A 56 -3.31 -6.52 -1.15
CA VAL A 56 -3.57 -6.44 0.29
C VAL A 56 -4.48 -5.25 0.61
N PHE A 57 -4.23 -4.08 0.01
CA PHE A 57 -5.08 -2.90 0.19
C PHE A 57 -6.47 -3.08 -0.43
N LEU A 58 -6.57 -3.62 -1.64
CA LEU A 58 -7.85 -3.88 -2.30
C LEU A 58 -8.72 -4.82 -1.47
N LYS A 59 -8.15 -5.92 -0.96
CA LYS A 59 -8.87 -6.89 -0.11
C LYS A 59 -9.31 -6.30 1.22
N HIS A 60 -8.54 -5.35 1.78
CA HIS A 60 -8.84 -4.77 3.08
C HIS A 60 -9.86 -3.63 3.00
N TYR A 61 -9.78 -2.77 1.99
CA TYR A 61 -10.52 -1.51 1.95
C TYR A 61 -11.66 -1.47 0.92
N PHE A 62 -11.65 -2.35 -0.09
CA PHE A 62 -12.59 -2.30 -1.20
C PHE A 62 -13.44 -3.55 -1.31
N LYS A 63 -14.59 -3.40 -1.96
CA LYS A 63 -15.49 -4.47 -2.36
C LYS A 63 -15.73 -4.39 -3.86
N LYS A 64 -16.15 -5.51 -4.45
CA LYS A 64 -16.52 -5.56 -5.87
C LYS A 64 -17.63 -4.53 -6.15
N GLY A 65 -17.38 -3.66 -7.12
CA GLY A 65 -18.30 -2.57 -7.49
C GLY A 65 -17.92 -1.20 -6.91
N ASP A 66 -16.96 -1.13 -6.00
CA ASP A 66 -16.41 0.15 -5.54
C ASP A 66 -15.58 0.82 -6.65
N PHE A 67 -15.53 2.16 -6.62
CA PHE A 67 -14.71 2.94 -7.54
C PHE A 67 -13.33 3.22 -6.96
N ILE A 68 -12.29 3.00 -7.77
CA ILE A 68 -10.90 3.28 -7.41
C ILE A 68 -10.38 4.40 -8.33
N LEU A 69 -9.83 5.44 -7.72
CA LEU A 69 -9.15 6.54 -8.42
C LEU A 69 -7.67 6.50 -8.06
N ASP A 70 -6.82 6.32 -9.08
CA ASP A 70 -5.37 6.43 -8.96
C ASP A 70 -4.86 7.60 -9.82
N PRO A 71 -4.67 8.80 -9.25
CA PRO A 71 -4.22 9.98 -9.99
C PRO A 71 -2.72 9.91 -10.35
N PHE A 72 -1.99 8.93 -9.85
CA PHE A 72 -0.55 8.75 -10.06
C PHE A 72 -0.25 7.36 -10.64
N MET A 73 -1.07 6.93 -11.60
CA MET A 73 -1.15 5.54 -12.05
C MET A 73 0.17 4.90 -12.51
N GLY A 74 1.20 5.68 -12.91
CA GLY A 74 2.50 5.14 -13.31
C GLY A 74 2.35 4.07 -14.41
N SER A 75 2.77 2.83 -14.12
CA SER A 75 2.59 1.67 -15.03
C SER A 75 1.20 1.02 -14.97
N GLY A 76 0.24 1.59 -14.25
CA GLY A 76 -1.13 1.10 -14.13
C GLY A 76 -1.32 -0.06 -13.15
N THR A 77 -0.36 -0.32 -12.25
CA THR A 77 -0.37 -1.52 -11.37
C THR A 77 -1.63 -1.58 -10.49
N THR A 78 -2.09 -0.46 -9.95
CA THR A 78 -3.35 -0.39 -9.17
C THR A 78 -4.55 -0.83 -9.99
N LEU A 79 -4.67 -0.31 -11.21
CA LEU A 79 -5.82 -0.54 -12.08
C LEU A 79 -5.85 -1.98 -12.60
N ILE A 80 -4.67 -2.56 -12.90
CA ILE A 80 -4.54 -3.95 -13.32
C ILE A 80 -4.97 -4.90 -12.19
N GLU A 81 -4.53 -4.66 -10.95
CA GLU A 81 -4.89 -5.53 -9.81
C GLU A 81 -6.33 -5.32 -9.33
N ALA A 82 -6.96 -4.20 -9.67
CA ALA A 82 -8.37 -3.92 -9.35
C ALA A 82 -9.38 -4.60 -10.30
N ASN A 83 -8.91 -5.21 -11.39
CA ASN A 83 -9.75 -5.83 -12.42
C ASN A 83 -9.97 -7.32 -12.19
#